data_AF-A0A4U5UFZ7-F1
#
_entry.id   AF-A0A4U5UFZ7-F1
#
_cell.length_a   1.000
_cell.length_b   1.000
_cell.length_c   1.000
_cell.angle_alpha   90.00
_cell.angle_beta   90.00
_cell.angle_gamma   90.00
#
_symmetry.space_group_name_H-M   'P 1'
#
loop_
_entity.id
_entity.type
_entity.pdbx_description
1 polymer ?
#
loop_
_entity_poly.entity_id
_entity_poly.type
_entity_poly.pdbx_seq_one_letter_code
_entity_poly.pdbx_strand_id
1 'polypeptide(L)'
;MLLLHLHKLVFNRTDGVEVNPHHSAPSQPQRVIPFLEELQSHIGELCAETLRLERKRHLWLHQLLCLLSVYGGPSVATEAFCQLLTQARNPEELALAWQLHTTLSSCMAGLIPAAVARCVAQIHTHTLGPRQLRQLLLNLAAAIQSQDEERRGAAGVQSSMAIQVGSAVSGHLHDFGPLLLHGDPAVSHAAVRLLSCSPLPRTSSPAHLLLLSRAAVTHFFLALRRRGEGGKVGRDAGQAGEAVNCSVLLLSRFAAYSPLTLKAVLQQLVEGALHKGNADLFGGQLADMSGAPLTSPSVSPNIGASLLDINCRFGTTVNFSGSVWSVFHAGVIGKGLKVRTATQLPDPSGVIQNSQTLLAVVVQCCSSSGLNGSINGSRPPSDTDEPAPINAEAAKVVAVTLVENVCPDVANGELSWPPEEHARTTVERDIHIRRCFETHPVLFPLLQVVAAGRPALCYCSAVLRGLLATLLSHWEASREMLSTDSPWHLQASCLLVSCMGEGQLLPPVLANVHEAFPHLTPFEVRLLLLAVWEYMRGNGPMPQKFVFSSEKGLFCRDFSRDGDVARYVAPIHSVLHKNIDRLGHLCWRFQL
;
A
#
# COMPACT_ATOMS: atom_id res chain seq x y z
N MET A 1 -37.10 31.43 30.48
CA MET A 1 -37.11 31.70 31.94
C MET A 1 -36.29 30.68 32.72
N LEU A 2 -36.54 29.37 32.61
CA LEU A 2 -35.76 28.32 33.31
C LEU A 2 -34.24 28.35 33.01
N LEU A 3 -33.86 28.33 31.72
CA LEU A 3 -32.44 28.40 31.31
C LEU A 3 -31.72 29.66 31.79
N LEU A 4 -32.43 30.78 31.86
CA LEU A 4 -31.89 32.07 32.30
C LEU A 4 -31.69 32.10 33.83
N HIS A 5 -32.55 31.40 34.58
CA HIS A 5 -32.37 31.18 36.01
C HIS A 5 -31.20 30.21 36.29
N LEU A 6 -31.11 29.10 35.56
CA LEU A 6 -30.00 28.15 35.64
C LEU A 6 -28.66 28.80 35.27
N HIS A 7 -28.61 29.63 34.23
CA HIS A 7 -27.42 30.37 33.85
C HIS A 7 -26.91 31.28 34.98
N LYS A 8 -27.82 32.01 35.63
CA LYS A 8 -27.47 32.83 36.82
C LYS A 8 -26.94 31.95 37.97
N LEU A 9 -27.54 30.79 38.21
CA LEU A 9 -27.10 29.89 39.29
C LEU A 9 -25.73 29.26 39.02
N VAL A 10 -25.40 28.97 37.75
CA VAL A 10 -24.14 28.32 37.36
C VAL A 10 -22.99 29.32 37.24
N PHE A 11 -23.21 30.51 36.68
CA PHE A 11 -22.15 31.51 36.48
C PHE A 11 -21.95 32.44 37.69
N ASN A 12 -22.96 32.72 38.52
CA ASN A 12 -22.72 33.42 39.80
C ASN A 12 -21.99 32.53 40.85
N ARG A 13 -21.61 31.30 40.47
CA ARG A 13 -20.73 30.42 41.22
C ARG A 13 -19.26 30.87 41.16
N THR A 14 -18.85 31.63 40.13
CA THR A 14 -17.45 32.02 39.89
C THR A 14 -17.08 33.41 40.41
N ASP A 15 -18.03 34.32 40.61
CA ASP A 15 -17.78 35.71 41.05
C ASP A 15 -17.48 35.88 42.56
N GLY A 16 -17.22 34.77 43.27
CA GLY A 16 -16.89 34.78 44.70
C GLY A 16 -15.38 34.66 45.02
N VAL A 17 -14.51 34.55 44.01
CA VAL A 17 -13.06 34.39 44.21
C VAL A 17 -12.35 35.65 43.72
N GLU A 18 -12.40 36.70 44.53
CA GLU A 18 -11.35 37.71 44.48
C GLU A 18 -10.03 37.07 44.92
N VAL A 19 -9.04 37.21 44.05
CA VAL A 19 -7.66 36.79 44.25
C VAL A 19 -7.07 37.61 45.41
N ASN A 20 -7.03 37.03 46.60
CA ASN A 20 -6.13 37.44 47.68
C ASN A 20 -5.21 36.25 48.02
N PRO A 21 -3.88 36.33 47.82
CA PRO A 21 -2.98 35.17 47.85
C PRO A 21 -2.55 34.73 49.26
N HIS A 22 -3.22 35.20 50.31
CA HIS A 22 -2.94 34.77 51.68
C HIS A 22 -4.26 34.55 52.40
N HIS A 23 -4.73 33.31 52.42
CA HIS A 23 -5.52 32.63 53.45
C HIS A 23 -6.29 31.47 52.81
N SER A 24 -5.73 30.26 52.96
CA SER A 24 -6.40 29.00 52.68
C SER A 24 -7.50 28.74 53.71
N ALA A 25 -8.75 29.04 53.36
CA ALA A 25 -9.95 28.61 54.10
C ALA A 25 -10.62 27.41 53.38
N PRO A 26 -11.23 26.48 54.12
CA PRO A 26 -11.75 25.24 53.54
C PRO A 26 -12.98 25.52 52.67
N SER A 27 -13.05 24.78 51.56
CA SER A 27 -14.12 24.72 50.57
C SER A 27 -15.54 24.90 51.15
N GLN A 28 -16.26 25.93 50.70
CA GLN A 28 -17.72 25.95 50.82
C GLN A 28 -18.30 24.72 50.09
N PRO A 29 -19.32 24.04 50.64
CA PRO A 29 -19.95 22.91 49.98
C PRO A 29 -20.59 23.39 48.67
N GLN A 30 -20.33 22.65 47.58
CA GLN A 30 -20.91 22.93 46.28
C GLN A 30 -22.44 23.01 46.41
N ARG A 31 -23.06 24.12 45.98
CA ARG A 31 -24.51 24.24 45.99
C ARG A 31 -25.09 23.23 45.00
N VAL A 32 -25.66 22.16 45.54
CA VAL A 32 -26.29 21.09 44.76
C VAL A 32 -27.51 21.66 44.05
N ILE A 33 -27.59 21.48 42.73
CA ILE A 33 -28.76 21.83 41.93
C ILE A 33 -29.40 20.48 41.55
N PRO A 34 -30.44 20.01 42.27
CA PRO A 34 -30.98 18.66 42.11
C PRO A 34 -31.41 18.37 40.66
N PHE A 35 -31.94 19.38 39.97
CA PHE A 35 -32.31 19.27 38.57
C PHE A 35 -31.11 18.93 37.66
N LEU A 36 -29.96 19.56 37.87
CA LEU A 36 -28.77 19.31 37.06
C LEU A 36 -28.07 18.01 37.47
N GLU A 37 -28.12 17.61 38.73
CA GLU A 37 -27.60 16.30 39.17
C GLU A 37 -28.36 15.14 38.53
N GLU A 38 -29.70 15.17 38.55
CA GLU A 38 -30.50 14.12 37.94
C GLU A 38 -30.27 14.06 36.40
N LEU A 39 -30.08 15.21 35.77
CA LEU A 39 -29.84 15.32 34.34
C LEU A 39 -28.46 14.76 33.91
N GLN A 40 -27.47 14.67 34.81
CA GLN A 40 -26.16 14.11 34.48
C GLN A 40 -26.25 12.63 34.09
N SER A 41 -27.17 11.87 34.67
CA SER A 41 -27.36 10.46 34.29
C SER A 41 -27.98 10.28 32.90
N HIS A 42 -28.56 11.33 32.32
CA HIS A 42 -29.29 11.31 31.05
C HIS A 42 -28.57 12.07 29.91
N ILE A 43 -27.26 12.32 30.03
CA ILE A 43 -26.47 13.06 29.02
C ILE A 43 -26.59 12.44 27.63
N GLY A 44 -26.52 11.10 27.53
CA GLY A 44 -26.62 10.39 26.25
C GLY A 44 -27.95 10.62 25.52
N GLU A 45 -29.07 10.59 26.25
CA GLU A 45 -30.40 10.86 25.72
C GLU A 45 -30.56 12.34 25.35
N LEU A 46 -30.03 13.23 26.19
CA LEU A 46 -30.04 14.67 25.93
C LEU A 46 -29.28 15.00 24.64
N CYS A 47 -28.09 14.42 24.44
CA CYS A 47 -27.33 14.51 23.20
C CYS A 47 -28.14 13.98 22.00
N ALA A 48 -28.76 12.80 22.12
CA ALA A 48 -29.58 12.23 21.03
C ALA A 48 -30.76 13.15 20.64
N GLU A 49 -31.45 13.75 21.61
CA GLU A 49 -32.55 14.69 21.35
C GLU A 49 -32.05 16.01 20.75
N THR A 50 -30.85 16.47 21.11
CA THR A 50 -30.26 17.68 20.50
C THR A 50 -29.96 17.48 19.02
N LEU A 51 -29.53 16.27 18.64
CA LEU A 51 -29.17 15.92 17.27
C LEU A 51 -30.38 15.70 16.35
N ARG A 52 -31.62 15.68 16.87
CA ARG A 52 -32.82 15.61 16.02
C ARG A 52 -33.14 16.90 15.27
N LEU A 53 -32.49 18.02 15.61
CA LEU A 53 -32.64 19.32 14.95
C LEU A 53 -34.10 19.82 14.87
N GLU A 54 -34.93 19.50 15.86
CA GLU A 54 -36.35 19.88 15.88
C GLU A 54 -36.53 21.39 16.14
N ARG A 55 -36.89 22.16 15.11
CA ARG A 55 -37.27 23.59 15.18
C ARG A 55 -36.30 24.42 16.04
N LYS A 56 -36.75 24.97 17.18
CA LYS A 56 -35.94 25.72 18.14
C LYS A 56 -35.53 24.88 19.37
N ARG A 57 -36.01 23.63 19.49
CA ARG A 57 -35.78 22.76 20.66
C ARG A 57 -34.31 22.43 20.82
N HIS A 58 -33.63 22.11 19.72
CA HIS A 58 -32.20 21.78 19.74
C HIS A 58 -31.33 22.93 20.30
N LEU A 59 -31.68 24.20 20.02
CA LEU A 59 -30.97 25.36 20.59
C LEU A 59 -31.08 25.43 22.11
N TRP A 60 -32.28 25.18 22.64
CA TRP A 60 -32.51 25.18 24.09
C TRP A 60 -31.81 24.01 24.79
N LEU A 61 -31.86 22.82 24.18
CA LEU A 61 -31.18 21.65 24.72
C LEU A 61 -29.65 21.80 24.62
N HIS A 62 -29.14 22.43 23.56
CA HIS A 62 -27.72 22.74 23.44
C HIS A 62 -27.27 23.72 24.54
N GLN A 63 -28.04 24.79 24.80
CA GLN A 63 -27.75 25.69 25.92
C GLN A 63 -27.79 24.98 27.28
N LEU A 64 -28.73 24.04 27.46
CA LEU A 64 -28.80 23.20 28.66
C LEU A 64 -27.56 22.30 28.80
N LEU A 65 -27.10 21.68 27.70
CA LEU A 65 -25.86 20.90 27.66
C LEU A 65 -24.63 21.73 28.03
N CYS A 66 -24.53 22.97 27.54
CA CYS A 66 -23.45 23.88 27.93
C CYS A 66 -23.47 24.14 29.45
N LEU A 67 -24.64 24.45 30.02
CA LEU A 67 -24.79 24.70 31.45
C LEU A 67 -24.49 23.47 32.30
N LEU A 68 -24.95 22.29 31.86
CA LEU A 68 -24.68 21.01 32.50
C LEU A 68 -23.18 20.69 32.49
N SER A 69 -22.50 20.96 31.38
CA SER A 69 -21.06 20.74 31.20
C SER A 69 -20.23 21.65 32.12
N VAL A 70 -20.62 22.92 32.26
CA VAL A 70 -19.97 23.85 33.20
C VAL A 70 -20.25 23.46 34.66
N TYR A 71 -21.46 22.97 34.97
CA TYR A 71 -21.84 22.56 36.32
C TYR A 71 -21.14 21.26 36.78
N GLY A 72 -21.21 20.22 35.94
CA GLY A 72 -20.67 18.87 36.21
C GLY A 72 -19.17 18.74 35.96
N GLY A 73 -18.53 19.77 35.40
CA GLY A 73 -17.08 19.80 35.21
C GLY A 73 -16.59 18.93 34.05
N PRO A 74 -15.27 18.62 34.00
CA PRO A 74 -14.61 18.08 32.81
C PRO A 74 -15.07 16.68 32.42
N SER A 75 -15.51 15.86 33.37
CA SER A 75 -16.05 14.52 33.08
C SER A 75 -17.35 14.59 32.26
N VAL A 76 -18.30 15.43 32.67
CA VAL A 76 -19.59 15.62 31.99
C VAL A 76 -19.40 16.28 30.63
N ALA A 77 -18.53 17.30 30.56
CA ALA A 77 -18.22 17.97 29.30
C ALA A 77 -17.59 17.04 28.26
N THR A 78 -16.63 16.21 28.68
CA THR A 78 -15.98 15.23 27.78
C THR A 78 -16.94 14.14 27.34
N GLU A 79 -17.85 13.70 28.21
CA GLU A 79 -18.87 12.72 27.87
C GLU A 79 -19.89 13.27 26.87
N ALA A 80 -20.44 14.47 27.12
CA ALA A 80 -21.37 15.12 26.19
C ALA A 80 -20.72 15.31 24.81
N PHE A 81 -19.47 15.78 24.77
CA PHE A 81 -18.75 15.95 23.51
C PHE A 81 -18.51 14.61 22.78
N CYS A 82 -18.11 13.56 23.50
CA CYS A 82 -17.96 12.21 22.97
C CYS A 82 -19.27 11.64 22.40
N GLN A 83 -20.40 11.85 23.09
CA GLN A 83 -21.71 11.40 22.62
C GLN A 83 -22.16 12.15 21.36
N LEU A 84 -21.93 13.46 21.27
CA LEU A 84 -22.22 14.22 20.05
C LEU A 84 -21.36 13.75 18.87
N LEU A 85 -20.06 13.51 19.08
CA LEU A 85 -19.15 13.02 18.04
C LEU A 85 -19.49 11.60 17.55
N THR A 86 -19.98 10.71 18.42
CA THR A 86 -20.32 9.33 18.04
C THR A 86 -21.68 9.22 17.35
N GLN A 87 -22.60 10.16 17.61
CA GLN A 87 -23.98 10.08 17.13
C GLN A 87 -24.28 11.00 15.93
N ALA A 88 -23.54 12.09 15.73
CA ALA A 88 -23.78 13.04 14.65
C ALA A 88 -23.61 12.40 13.27
N ARG A 89 -24.63 12.49 12.41
CA ARG A 89 -24.67 11.89 11.05
C ARG A 89 -24.49 12.91 9.93
N ASN A 90 -24.86 14.16 10.20
CA ASN A 90 -24.89 15.24 9.23
C ASN A 90 -23.91 16.36 9.62
N PRO A 91 -23.45 17.20 8.67
CA PRO A 91 -22.55 18.31 8.99
C PRO A 91 -23.17 19.33 9.95
N GLU A 92 -24.49 19.53 9.89
CA GLU A 92 -25.22 20.40 10.83
C GLU A 92 -25.21 19.86 12.27
N GLU A 93 -25.36 18.54 12.42
CA GLU A 93 -25.26 17.86 13.71
C GLU A 93 -23.85 17.95 14.29
N LEU A 94 -22.83 17.80 13.44
CA LEU A 94 -21.44 17.95 13.83
C LEU A 94 -21.11 19.41 14.20
N ALA A 95 -21.78 20.38 13.58
CA ALA A 95 -21.67 21.79 13.95
C ALA A 95 -22.15 22.13 15.35
N LEU A 96 -23.12 21.39 15.89
CA LEU A 96 -23.51 21.53 17.30
C LEU A 96 -22.39 21.09 18.25
N ALA A 97 -21.63 20.05 17.90
CA ALA A 97 -20.47 19.66 18.70
C ALA A 97 -19.40 20.77 18.69
N TRP A 98 -19.16 21.37 17.54
CA TRP A 98 -18.21 22.49 17.42
C TRP A 98 -18.65 23.73 18.20
N GLN A 99 -19.94 24.08 18.16
CA GLN A 99 -20.51 25.16 18.97
C GLN A 99 -20.43 24.88 20.48
N LEU A 100 -20.58 23.62 20.89
CA LEU A 100 -20.34 23.21 22.28
C LEU A 100 -18.88 23.41 22.68
N HIS A 101 -17.92 23.05 21.82
CA HIS A 101 -16.52 23.28 22.14
C HIS A 101 -16.17 24.76 22.26
N THR A 102 -16.62 25.61 21.34
CA THR A 102 -16.29 27.05 21.36
C THR A 102 -16.85 27.77 22.60
N THR A 103 -18.02 27.34 23.07
CA THR A 103 -18.61 27.88 24.30
C THR A 103 -17.91 27.38 25.56
N LEU A 104 -17.43 26.14 25.58
CA LEU A 104 -16.77 25.54 26.74
C LEU A 104 -15.26 25.83 26.81
N SER A 105 -14.61 26.13 25.68
CA SER A 105 -13.16 26.37 25.64
C SER A 105 -12.71 27.60 26.43
N SER A 106 -13.61 28.55 26.66
CA SER A 106 -13.36 29.72 27.52
C SER A 106 -13.39 29.38 29.01
N CYS A 107 -14.13 28.33 29.41
CA CYS A 107 -14.28 27.91 30.80
C CYS A 107 -13.39 26.71 31.16
N MET A 108 -12.93 25.93 30.16
CA MET A 108 -12.27 24.65 30.37
C MET A 108 -11.13 24.43 29.38
N ALA A 109 -9.94 24.15 29.90
CA ALA A 109 -8.77 23.79 29.09
C ALA A 109 -8.72 22.28 28.81
N GLY A 110 -8.26 21.89 27.62
CA GLY A 110 -7.95 20.49 27.30
C GLY A 110 -9.14 19.57 27.05
N LEU A 111 -10.33 20.11 26.73
CA LEU A 111 -11.54 19.32 26.48
C LEU A 111 -11.37 18.30 25.35
N ILE A 112 -10.73 18.69 24.24
CA ILE A 112 -10.57 17.84 23.05
C ILE A 112 -9.64 16.64 23.31
N PRO A 113 -8.41 16.82 23.81
CA PRO A 113 -7.55 15.70 24.18
C PRO A 113 -8.22 14.71 25.14
N ALA A 114 -8.93 15.22 26.16
CA ALA A 114 -9.63 14.37 27.11
C ALA A 114 -10.82 13.62 26.50
N ALA A 115 -11.57 14.25 25.59
CA ALA A 115 -12.66 13.59 24.88
C ALA A 115 -12.17 12.52 23.89
N VAL A 116 -11.07 12.78 23.17
CA VAL A 116 -10.44 11.78 22.29
C VAL A 116 -9.90 10.60 23.10
N ALA A 117 -9.24 10.85 24.24
CA ALA A 117 -8.79 9.77 25.14
C ALA A 117 -9.97 8.93 25.67
N ARG A 118 -11.12 9.55 25.98
CA ARG A 118 -12.36 8.84 26.35
C ARG A 118 -12.92 8.02 25.19
N CYS A 119 -12.92 8.56 23.97
CA CYS A 119 -13.30 7.83 22.77
C CYS A 119 -12.43 6.58 22.56
N VAL A 120 -11.11 6.72 22.72
CA VAL A 120 -10.15 5.60 22.62
C VAL A 120 -10.43 4.55 23.70
N ALA A 121 -10.67 4.97 24.94
CA ALA A 121 -11.03 4.03 26.01
C ALA A 121 -12.30 3.25 25.66
N GLN A 122 -13.32 3.91 25.08
CA GLN A 122 -14.56 3.27 24.62
C GLN A 122 -14.35 2.31 23.43
N ILE A 123 -13.36 2.56 22.58
CA ILE A 123 -12.96 1.66 21.50
C ILE A 123 -12.36 0.38 22.10
N HIS A 124 -11.46 0.51 23.08
CA HIS A 124 -10.81 -0.62 23.73
C HIS A 124 -11.76 -1.45 24.60
N THR A 125 -12.74 -0.82 25.24
CA THR A 125 -13.75 -1.53 26.03
C THR A 125 -14.89 -2.11 25.18
N HIS A 126 -14.85 -1.94 23.86
CA HIS A 126 -15.89 -2.38 22.92
C HIS A 126 -17.30 -1.87 23.27
N THR A 127 -17.41 -0.72 23.95
CA THR A 127 -18.71 -0.14 24.32
C THR A 127 -19.43 0.49 23.14
N LEU A 128 -18.70 0.86 22.09
CA LEU A 128 -19.24 1.46 20.87
C LEU A 128 -19.61 0.37 19.86
N GLY A 129 -20.86 0.38 19.40
CA GLY A 129 -21.27 -0.48 18.28
C GLY A 129 -20.56 -0.09 16.97
N PRO A 130 -20.48 -0.99 15.98
CA PRO A 130 -19.72 -0.76 14.74
C PRO A 130 -20.19 0.48 13.96
N ARG A 131 -21.50 0.79 14.00
CA ARG A 131 -22.08 1.99 13.36
C ARG A 131 -21.63 3.29 14.04
N GLN A 132 -21.60 3.31 15.37
CA GLN A 132 -21.16 4.47 16.15
C GLN A 132 -19.65 4.67 16.01
N LEU A 133 -18.88 3.58 16.03
CA LEU A 133 -17.44 3.62 15.79
C LEU A 133 -17.12 4.19 14.40
N ARG A 134 -17.79 3.70 13.35
CA ARG A 134 -17.67 4.25 12.00
C ARG A 134 -17.96 5.75 11.98
N GLN A 135 -19.06 6.18 12.59
CA GLN A 135 -19.48 7.57 12.57
C GLN A 135 -18.49 8.48 13.31
N LEU A 136 -18.01 8.04 14.48
CA LEU A 136 -16.97 8.72 15.24
C LEU A 136 -15.72 8.96 14.38
N LEU A 137 -15.22 7.91 13.71
CA LEU A 137 -14.02 8.01 12.87
C LEU A 137 -14.22 8.99 11.69
N LEU A 138 -15.39 8.94 11.04
CA LEU A 138 -15.73 9.87 9.96
C LEU A 138 -15.85 11.32 10.45
N ASN A 139 -16.46 11.53 11.61
CA ASN A 139 -16.62 12.86 12.21
C ASN A 139 -15.28 13.45 12.65
N LEU A 140 -14.40 12.65 13.23
CA LEU A 140 -13.02 13.05 13.54
C LEU A 140 -12.25 13.39 12.25
N ALA A 141 -12.42 12.62 11.18
CA ALA A 141 -11.78 12.89 9.89
C ALA A 141 -12.29 14.22 9.29
N ALA A 142 -13.60 14.44 9.30
CA ALA A 142 -14.22 15.67 8.82
C ALA A 142 -13.75 16.90 9.63
N ALA A 143 -13.62 16.76 10.94
CA ALA A 143 -13.13 17.83 11.82
C ALA A 143 -11.65 18.20 11.55
N ILE A 144 -10.84 17.27 11.03
CA ILE A 144 -9.46 17.56 10.62
C ILE A 144 -9.44 18.18 9.22
N GLN A 145 -10.27 17.68 8.29
CA GLN A 145 -10.32 18.15 6.90
C GLN A 145 -10.89 19.56 6.74
N SER A 146 -11.78 20.01 7.64
CA SER A 146 -12.30 21.39 7.63
C SER A 146 -11.20 22.45 7.77
N GLN A 147 -10.01 22.06 8.23
CA GLN A 147 -8.82 22.92 8.29
C GLN A 147 -8.26 23.31 6.91
N ASP A 148 -8.37 22.44 5.90
CA ASP A 148 -7.75 22.64 4.58
C ASP A 148 -8.61 23.52 3.65
N GLU A 149 -9.93 23.58 3.85
CA GLU A 149 -10.82 24.49 3.11
C GLU A 149 -10.71 25.94 3.61
N GLU A 150 -10.54 26.17 4.92
CA GLU A 150 -10.37 27.53 5.50
C GLU A 150 -9.01 28.17 5.15
N ARG A 151 -7.97 27.38 4.81
CA ARG A 151 -6.72 27.92 4.28
C ARG A 151 -6.89 28.64 2.93
N ARG A 152 -7.99 28.39 2.21
CA ARG A 152 -8.36 29.09 0.97
C ARG A 152 -9.35 30.24 1.18
N GLY A 153 -9.85 30.48 2.40
CA GLY A 153 -10.76 31.58 2.69
C GLY A 153 -10.96 31.84 4.19
N ALA A 154 -10.66 33.08 4.60
CA ALA A 154 -10.92 33.73 5.90
C ALA A 154 -10.51 32.98 7.18
N ALA A 155 -9.41 33.45 7.80
CA ALA A 155 -8.93 32.97 9.09
C ALA A 155 -9.95 33.22 10.23
N GLY A 156 -10.52 32.13 10.76
CA GLY A 156 -11.43 32.13 11.91
C GLY A 156 -11.06 31.04 12.94
N VAL A 157 -11.66 31.16 14.13
CA VAL A 157 -11.41 30.37 15.36
C VAL A 157 -11.52 28.84 15.20
N GLN A 158 -12.16 28.34 14.13
CA GLN A 158 -12.27 26.90 13.83
C GLN A 158 -10.90 26.24 13.56
N SER A 159 -9.93 27.01 13.06
CA SER A 159 -8.54 26.57 12.85
C SER A 159 -7.85 26.05 14.12
N SER A 160 -8.11 26.63 15.30
CA SER A 160 -7.53 26.17 16.58
C SER A 160 -8.05 24.80 16.99
N MET A 161 -9.33 24.54 16.74
CA MET A 161 -9.99 23.30 17.13
C MET A 161 -9.56 22.12 16.24
N ALA A 162 -9.52 22.31 14.92
CA ALA A 162 -9.05 21.27 14.01
C ALA A 162 -7.59 20.86 14.29
N ILE A 163 -6.74 21.83 14.66
CA ILE A 163 -5.37 21.56 15.12
C ILE A 163 -5.36 20.75 16.42
N GLN A 164 -6.23 21.08 17.40
CA GLN A 164 -6.34 20.33 18.64
C GLN A 164 -6.85 18.90 18.42
N VAL A 165 -7.84 18.69 17.54
CA VAL A 165 -8.34 17.36 17.17
C VAL A 165 -7.25 16.57 16.46
N GLY A 166 -6.59 17.16 15.46
CA GLY A 166 -5.48 16.54 14.76
C GLY A 166 -4.33 16.16 15.71
N SER A 167 -3.95 17.05 16.62
CA SER A 167 -2.93 16.79 17.64
C SER A 167 -3.35 15.66 18.59
N ALA A 168 -4.60 15.65 19.06
CA ALA A 168 -5.10 14.60 19.95
C ALA A 168 -5.14 13.23 19.25
N VAL A 169 -5.63 13.17 18.02
CA VAL A 169 -5.62 11.94 17.20
C VAL A 169 -4.18 11.50 16.92
N SER A 170 -3.25 12.43 16.67
CA SER A 170 -1.84 12.09 16.45
C SER A 170 -1.16 11.45 17.68
N GLY A 171 -1.60 11.81 18.89
CA GLY A 171 -1.14 11.19 20.13
C GLY A 171 -1.63 9.74 20.30
N HIS A 172 -2.76 9.40 19.68
CA HIS A 172 -3.42 8.10 19.76
C HIS A 172 -3.34 7.27 18.46
N LEU A 173 -2.40 7.56 17.56
CA LEU A 173 -2.29 6.82 16.29
C LEU A 173 -2.14 5.30 16.48
N HIS A 174 -1.47 4.88 17.54
CA HIS A 174 -1.28 3.46 17.87
C HIS A 174 -2.60 2.75 18.21
N ASP A 175 -3.57 3.47 18.76
CA ASP A 175 -4.90 2.95 19.11
C ASP A 175 -5.81 2.87 17.87
N PHE A 176 -5.69 3.84 16.97
CA PHE A 176 -6.45 3.85 15.70
C PHE A 176 -5.88 2.92 14.63
N GLY A 177 -4.58 2.59 14.71
CA GLY A 177 -3.89 1.70 13.76
C GLY A 177 -4.54 0.33 13.56
N PRO A 178 -4.83 -0.43 14.63
CA PRO A 178 -5.50 -1.74 14.53
C PRO A 178 -6.87 -1.69 13.84
N LEU A 179 -7.57 -0.54 13.88
CA LEU A 179 -8.89 -0.39 13.24
C LEU A 179 -8.82 -0.45 11.72
N LEU A 180 -7.63 -0.27 11.11
CA LEU A 180 -7.41 -0.52 9.69
C LEU A 180 -7.73 -1.97 9.30
N LEU A 181 -7.56 -2.93 10.22
CA LEU A 181 -7.79 -4.35 9.97
C LEU A 181 -9.07 -4.86 10.66
N HIS A 182 -10.00 -3.95 10.96
CA HIS A 182 -11.27 -4.31 11.57
C HIS A 182 -12.11 -5.21 10.66
N GLY A 183 -12.86 -6.16 11.25
CA GLY A 183 -13.66 -7.13 10.49
C GLY A 183 -14.82 -6.50 9.69
N ASP A 184 -15.36 -5.38 10.17
CA ASP A 184 -16.34 -4.58 9.42
C ASP A 184 -15.64 -3.66 8.40
N PRO A 185 -15.89 -3.81 7.09
CA PRO A 185 -15.27 -3.00 6.03
C PRO A 185 -15.60 -1.50 6.15
N ALA A 186 -16.75 -1.15 6.70
CA ALA A 186 -17.16 0.25 6.82
C ALA A 186 -16.34 0.97 7.91
N VAL A 187 -15.99 0.26 8.98
CA VAL A 187 -15.10 0.77 10.04
C VAL A 187 -13.66 0.88 9.52
N SER A 188 -13.17 -0.13 8.78
CA SER A 188 -11.82 -0.09 8.20
C SER A 188 -11.65 1.08 7.23
N HIS A 189 -12.67 1.35 6.41
CA HIS A 189 -12.70 2.51 5.51
C HIS A 189 -12.68 3.84 6.28
N ALA A 190 -13.49 3.98 7.31
CA ALA A 190 -13.49 5.19 8.14
C ALA A 190 -12.15 5.40 8.86
N ALA A 191 -11.51 4.32 9.32
CA ALA A 191 -10.19 4.36 9.94
C ALA A 191 -9.11 4.83 8.96
N VAL A 192 -9.07 4.30 7.73
CA VAL A 192 -8.09 4.76 6.73
C VAL A 192 -8.32 6.22 6.34
N ARG A 193 -9.59 6.66 6.25
CA ARG A 193 -9.92 8.05 5.96
C ARG A 193 -9.40 8.99 7.05
N LEU A 194 -9.67 8.67 8.33
CA LEU A 194 -9.14 9.42 9.47
C LEU A 194 -7.61 9.48 9.48
N LEU A 195 -6.95 8.33 9.32
CA LEU A 195 -5.49 8.27 9.37
C LEU A 195 -4.86 9.01 8.18
N SER A 196 -5.47 8.95 6.99
CA SER A 196 -5.00 9.63 5.79
C SER A 196 -5.00 11.16 5.88
N CYS A 197 -5.85 11.76 6.73
CA CYS A 197 -5.87 13.20 6.99
C CYS A 197 -5.23 13.61 8.34
N SER A 198 -5.08 12.70 9.30
CA SER A 198 -4.50 13.00 10.62
C SER A 198 -3.04 13.42 10.53
N PRO A 199 -2.57 14.46 11.27
CA PRO A 199 -1.16 14.81 11.29
C PRO A 199 -0.32 13.71 11.98
N LEU A 200 0.90 13.52 11.50
CA LEU A 200 1.83 12.56 12.11
C LEU A 200 2.53 13.20 13.32
N PRO A 201 2.72 12.47 14.43
CA PRO A 201 3.43 12.98 15.60
C PRO A 201 4.90 13.22 15.26
N ARG A 202 5.53 14.22 15.87
CA ARG A 202 6.95 14.54 15.61
C ARG A 202 7.90 13.40 15.99
N THR A 203 7.53 12.61 16.99
CA THR A 203 8.28 11.45 17.46
C THR A 203 7.32 10.29 17.70
N SER A 204 7.72 9.09 17.29
CA SER A 204 6.96 7.86 17.51
C SER A 204 7.94 6.70 17.69
N SER A 205 7.52 5.68 18.43
CA SER A 205 8.38 4.51 18.64
C SER A 205 8.53 3.74 17.32
N PRO A 206 9.73 3.21 17.00
CA PRO A 206 9.93 2.40 15.79
C PRO A 206 8.98 1.20 15.72
N ALA A 207 8.67 0.58 16.87
CA ALA A 207 7.75 -0.55 16.93
C ALA A 207 6.33 -0.16 16.49
N HIS A 208 5.81 0.98 16.95
CA HIS A 208 4.49 1.46 16.53
C HIS A 208 4.46 1.80 15.04
N LEU A 209 5.53 2.43 14.53
CA LEU A 209 5.65 2.76 13.11
C LEU A 209 5.63 1.52 12.21
N LEU A 210 6.32 0.45 12.59
CA LEU A 210 6.35 -0.81 11.83
C LEU A 210 4.99 -1.53 11.86
N LEU A 211 4.29 -1.51 13.01
CA LEU A 211 2.95 -2.09 13.12
C LEU A 211 1.95 -1.31 12.27
N LEU A 212 2.03 0.04 12.30
CA LEU A 212 1.19 0.91 11.48
C LEU A 212 1.47 0.75 9.99
N SER A 213 2.74 0.66 9.57
CA SER A 213 3.09 0.42 8.17
C SER A 213 2.51 -0.91 7.69
N ARG A 214 2.66 -1.97 8.50
CA ARG A 214 2.12 -3.29 8.18
C ARG A 214 0.59 -3.27 8.08
N ALA A 215 -0.09 -2.61 9.01
CA ALA A 215 -1.55 -2.50 8.99
C ALA A 215 -2.03 -1.70 7.76
N ALA A 216 -1.35 -0.61 7.40
CA ALA A 216 -1.67 0.19 6.23
C ALA A 216 -1.46 -0.56 4.91
N VAL A 217 -0.35 -1.28 4.76
CA VAL A 217 -0.07 -2.10 3.57
C VAL A 217 -1.07 -3.25 3.46
N THR A 218 -1.39 -3.90 4.58
CA THR A 218 -2.39 -4.98 4.60
C THR A 218 -3.77 -4.44 4.22
N HIS A 219 -4.17 -3.28 4.75
CA HIS A 219 -5.42 -2.63 4.36
C HIS A 219 -5.44 -2.25 2.88
N PHE A 220 -4.33 -1.77 2.32
CA PHE A 220 -4.21 -1.48 0.88
C PHE A 220 -4.53 -2.71 0.02
N PHE A 221 -3.95 -3.87 0.31
CA PHE A 221 -4.26 -5.11 -0.43
C PHE A 221 -5.71 -5.56 -0.21
N LEU A 222 -6.24 -5.45 1.01
CA LEU A 222 -7.66 -5.74 1.27
C LEU A 222 -8.61 -4.81 0.49
N ALA A 223 -8.27 -3.53 0.37
CA ALA A 223 -9.02 -2.56 -0.41
C ALA A 223 -8.99 -2.89 -1.91
N LEU A 224 -7.83 -3.31 -2.44
CA LEU A 224 -7.72 -3.79 -3.83
C LEU A 224 -8.56 -5.04 -4.09
N ARG A 225 -8.60 -6.01 -3.17
CA ARG A 225 -9.47 -7.19 -3.28
C ARG A 225 -10.94 -6.82 -3.38
N ARG A 226 -11.40 -5.98 -2.44
CA ARG A 226 -12.80 -5.53 -2.37
C ARG A 226 -13.21 -4.72 -3.60
N ARG A 227 -12.27 -3.95 -4.18
CA ARG A 227 -12.50 -3.24 -5.44
C ARG A 227 -12.81 -4.19 -6.59
N GLY A 228 -12.09 -5.32 -6.69
CA GLY A 228 -12.35 -6.34 -7.70
C GLY A 228 -13.69 -7.08 -7.50
N GLU A 229 -14.09 -7.31 -6.26
CA GLU A 229 -15.38 -7.92 -5.91
C GLU A 229 -16.58 -6.98 -6.15
N GLY A 230 -16.37 -5.67 -5.98
CA GLY A 230 -17.37 -4.60 -6.10
C GLY A 230 -17.82 -4.26 -7.52
N GLY A 231 -17.35 -5.00 -8.54
CA GLY A 231 -17.78 -4.84 -9.95
C GLY A 231 -19.27 -5.13 -10.21
N LYS A 232 -20.04 -5.57 -9.19
CA LYS A 232 -21.50 -5.71 -9.26
C LYS A 232 -22.18 -4.41 -8.85
N VAL A 233 -22.37 -3.52 -9.82
CA VAL A 233 -23.27 -2.33 -9.87
C VAL A 233 -23.88 -1.89 -8.51
N GLY A 234 -23.35 -0.81 -7.92
CA GLY A 234 -23.92 -0.15 -6.74
C GLY A 234 -23.07 1.01 -6.18
N ARG A 235 -23.62 1.76 -5.21
CA ARG A 235 -22.95 2.84 -4.44
C ARG A 235 -21.62 2.41 -3.79
N ASP A 236 -21.41 1.11 -3.62
CA ASP A 236 -20.26 0.51 -2.95
C ASP A 236 -18.98 0.52 -3.81
N ALA A 237 -19.12 0.61 -5.14
CA ALA A 237 -17.96 0.70 -6.05
C ALA A 237 -17.17 2.01 -5.86
N GLY A 238 -17.86 3.13 -5.59
CA GLY A 238 -17.23 4.42 -5.29
C GLY A 238 -16.47 4.40 -3.97
N GLN A 239 -17.01 3.73 -2.95
CA GLN A 239 -16.38 3.61 -1.63
C GLN A 239 -15.11 2.75 -1.67
N ALA A 240 -15.11 1.67 -2.46
CA ALA A 240 -13.92 0.84 -2.63
C ALA A 240 -12.77 1.60 -3.32
N GLY A 241 -13.09 2.40 -4.35
CA GLY A 241 -12.11 3.27 -5.01
C GLY A 241 -11.56 4.35 -4.07
N GLU A 242 -12.43 5.00 -3.30
CA GLU A 242 -12.02 5.96 -2.27
C GLU A 242 -11.11 5.32 -1.20
N ALA A 243 -11.44 4.11 -0.75
CA ALA A 243 -10.64 3.38 0.23
C ALA A 243 -9.21 3.10 -0.25
N VAL A 244 -9.06 2.76 -1.55
CA VAL A 244 -7.74 2.57 -2.18
C VAL A 244 -6.99 3.91 -2.20
N ASN A 245 -7.63 4.99 -2.64
CA ASN A 245 -7.02 6.33 -2.68
C ASN A 245 -6.57 6.81 -1.30
N CYS A 246 -7.40 6.65 -0.26
CA CYS A 246 -7.02 6.95 1.12
C CYS A 246 -5.83 6.10 1.58
N SER A 247 -5.77 4.82 1.17
CA SER A 247 -4.64 3.94 1.49
C SER A 247 -3.36 4.40 0.79
N VAL A 248 -3.43 4.80 -0.48
CA VAL A 248 -2.30 5.38 -1.23
C VAL A 248 -1.77 6.65 -0.54
N LEU A 249 -2.67 7.55 -0.14
CA LEU A 249 -2.31 8.77 0.58
C LEU A 249 -1.69 8.46 1.94
N LEU A 250 -2.24 7.49 2.68
CA LEU A 250 -1.68 7.09 3.97
C LEU A 250 -0.26 6.51 3.83
N LEU A 251 -0.06 5.61 2.85
CA LEU A 251 1.23 4.98 2.59
C LEU A 251 2.29 5.97 2.16
N SER A 252 1.96 6.92 1.28
CA SER A 252 2.91 7.96 0.85
C SER A 252 3.32 8.87 2.01
N ARG A 253 2.38 9.20 2.91
CA ARG A 253 2.68 9.99 4.12
C ARG A 253 3.56 9.23 5.11
N PHE A 254 3.31 7.93 5.32
CA PHE A 254 4.17 7.09 6.15
C PHE A 254 5.56 6.90 5.53
N ALA A 255 5.65 6.71 4.21
CA ALA A 255 6.92 6.63 3.49
C ALA A 255 7.73 7.94 3.64
N ALA A 256 7.08 9.10 3.59
CA ALA A 256 7.73 10.40 3.78
C ALA A 256 8.10 10.73 5.23
N TYR A 257 7.64 9.95 6.22
CA TYR A 257 7.83 10.23 7.64
C TYR A 257 9.28 10.00 8.10
N SER A 258 9.87 8.86 7.72
CA SER A 258 11.21 8.47 8.13
C SER A 258 11.82 7.48 7.12
N PRO A 259 13.16 7.38 7.02
CA PRO A 259 13.79 6.39 6.16
C PRO A 259 13.47 4.94 6.58
N LEU A 260 13.17 4.71 7.87
CA LEU A 260 12.78 3.39 8.37
C LEU A 260 11.38 2.99 7.88
N THR A 261 10.42 3.91 7.94
CA THR A 261 9.07 3.68 7.45
C THR A 261 9.02 3.57 5.92
N LEU A 262 9.82 4.38 5.21
CA LEU A 262 10.01 4.23 3.76
C LEU A 262 10.45 2.80 3.42
N LYS A 263 11.52 2.32 4.09
CA LYS A 263 12.04 0.97 3.88
C LYS A 263 10.98 -0.10 4.15
N ALA A 264 10.32 -0.02 5.29
CA ALA A 264 9.31 -0.99 5.71
C ALA A 264 8.10 -1.01 4.75
N VAL A 265 7.60 0.15 4.32
CA VAL A 265 6.47 0.25 3.39
C VAL A 265 6.84 -0.35 2.03
N LEU A 266 7.99 0.05 1.46
CA LEU A 266 8.42 -0.47 0.15
C LEU A 266 8.65 -1.98 0.19
N GLN A 267 9.32 -2.48 1.23
CA GLN A 267 9.56 -3.91 1.41
C GLN A 267 8.23 -4.68 1.49
N GLN A 268 7.31 -4.24 2.35
CA GLN A 268 6.02 -4.90 2.55
C GLN A 268 5.11 -4.82 1.32
N LEU A 269 5.19 -3.75 0.53
CA LEU A 269 4.45 -3.64 -0.74
C LEU A 269 4.97 -4.64 -1.78
N VAL A 270 6.29 -4.79 -1.91
CA VAL A 270 6.89 -5.75 -2.85
C VAL A 270 6.60 -7.19 -2.40
N GLU A 271 6.91 -7.53 -1.15
CA GLU A 271 6.61 -8.85 -0.57
C GLU A 271 5.11 -9.16 -0.66
N GLY A 272 4.27 -8.19 -0.32
CA GLY A 272 2.82 -8.34 -0.34
C GLY A 272 2.24 -8.53 -1.74
N ALA A 273 2.87 -7.99 -2.79
CA ALA A 273 2.46 -8.20 -4.18
C ALA A 273 2.91 -9.57 -4.74
N LEU A 274 4.03 -10.10 -4.24
CA LEU A 274 4.57 -11.42 -4.61
C LEU A 274 4.03 -12.56 -3.74
N HIS A 275 3.36 -12.24 -2.63
CA HIS A 275 2.79 -13.23 -1.74
C HIS A 275 1.69 -14.04 -2.44
N LYS A 276 1.67 -15.37 -2.22
CA LYS A 276 0.67 -16.29 -2.81
C LYS A 276 -0.78 -15.83 -2.59
N GLY A 277 -1.04 -15.21 -1.44
CA GLY A 277 -2.35 -14.68 -1.09
C GLY A 277 -2.75 -13.38 -1.79
N ASN A 278 -1.92 -12.78 -2.66
CA ASN A 278 -2.19 -11.54 -3.43
C ASN A 278 -1.72 -11.60 -4.90
N ALA A 279 -0.99 -12.64 -5.31
CA ALA A 279 -0.46 -12.78 -6.66
C ALA A 279 -1.55 -12.69 -7.76
N ASP A 280 -2.72 -13.26 -7.50
CA ASP A 280 -3.90 -13.24 -8.40
C ASP A 280 -4.36 -11.82 -8.76
N LEU A 281 -4.23 -10.84 -7.85
CA LEU A 281 -4.62 -9.44 -8.09
C LEU A 281 -3.79 -8.77 -9.19
N PHE A 282 -2.58 -9.27 -9.42
CA PHE A 282 -1.60 -8.72 -10.36
C PHE A 282 -1.34 -9.67 -11.54
N GLY A 283 -2.27 -10.59 -11.81
CA GLY A 283 -2.20 -11.53 -12.92
C GLY A 283 -1.33 -12.75 -12.65
N GLY A 284 -0.90 -12.94 -11.40
CA GLY A 284 -0.12 -14.08 -11.01
C GLY A 284 -0.94 -15.37 -11.00
N GLN A 285 -0.34 -16.45 -11.49
CA GLN A 285 -0.98 -17.76 -11.51
C GLN A 285 -0.55 -18.53 -10.27
N LEU A 286 -1.52 -19.04 -9.50
CA LEU A 286 -1.30 -20.01 -8.43
C LEU A 286 -0.92 -21.38 -9.04
N ALA A 287 0.20 -21.43 -9.76
CA ALA A 287 0.85 -22.69 -10.09
C ALA A 287 1.72 -23.05 -8.89
N ASP A 288 1.39 -24.14 -8.19
CA ASP A 288 2.20 -24.62 -7.08
C ASP A 288 3.59 -24.98 -7.61
N MET A 289 4.56 -24.12 -7.31
CA MET A 289 5.99 -24.26 -7.66
C MET A 289 6.67 -25.40 -6.89
N SER A 290 5.96 -26.01 -5.94
CA SER A 290 6.34 -27.26 -5.30
C SER A 290 5.46 -28.34 -5.88
N GLY A 291 6.04 -29.43 -6.40
CA GLY A 291 5.29 -30.63 -6.83
C GLY A 291 4.49 -31.32 -5.70
N ALA A 292 4.26 -30.64 -4.58
CA ALA A 292 3.37 -31.05 -3.52
C ALA A 292 1.90 -30.77 -3.91
N PRO A 293 0.99 -31.74 -3.75
CA PRO A 293 -0.43 -31.51 -4.01
C PRO A 293 -1.01 -30.49 -3.02
N LEU A 294 -1.68 -29.48 -3.58
CA LEU A 294 -2.52 -28.49 -2.90
C LEU A 294 -3.07 -28.94 -1.54
N THR A 295 -2.64 -28.28 -0.47
CA THR A 295 -3.53 -27.89 0.62
C THR A 295 -4.04 -26.49 0.29
N SER A 296 -5.15 -26.42 -0.44
CA SER A 296 -5.87 -25.20 -0.78
C SER A 296 -6.27 -24.36 0.45
N PRO A 297 -6.34 -23.02 0.38
CA PRO A 297 -6.81 -22.17 1.47
C PRO A 297 -8.34 -22.20 1.69
N SER A 298 -9.07 -22.99 0.90
CA SER A 298 -10.51 -23.25 1.08
C SER A 298 -10.84 -24.73 1.21
N VAL A 299 -9.84 -25.59 1.33
CA VAL A 299 -10.04 -26.90 1.96
C VAL A 299 -9.43 -26.72 3.33
N SER A 300 -10.27 -26.27 4.28
CA SER A 300 -10.25 -26.92 5.58
C SER A 300 -9.96 -28.40 5.28
N PRO A 301 -8.91 -29.03 5.87
CA PRO A 301 -8.71 -30.47 5.67
C PRO A 301 -10.10 -31.07 5.81
N ASN A 302 -10.51 -31.92 4.86
CA ASN A 302 -11.83 -32.55 4.89
C ASN A 302 -11.91 -33.40 6.18
N ILE A 303 -12.05 -32.73 7.32
CA ILE A 303 -12.30 -33.24 8.66
C ILE A 303 -13.71 -33.86 8.65
N GLY A 304 -14.53 -33.51 7.64
CA GLY A 304 -15.85 -34.07 7.39
C GLY A 304 -15.95 -35.13 6.29
N ALA A 305 -14.89 -35.46 5.53
CA ALA A 305 -14.98 -36.62 4.64
C ALA A 305 -14.68 -37.87 5.47
N SER A 306 -15.73 -38.47 6.04
CA SER A 306 -15.60 -39.72 6.77
C SER A 306 -14.92 -40.75 5.86
N LEU A 307 -13.84 -41.37 6.34
CA LEU A 307 -13.22 -42.50 5.66
C LEU A 307 -14.25 -43.60 5.37
N LEU A 308 -15.30 -43.68 6.20
CA LEU A 308 -16.42 -44.57 5.99
C LEU A 308 -17.24 -44.18 4.75
N ASP A 309 -17.54 -42.90 4.52
CA ASP A 309 -18.26 -42.44 3.33
C ASP A 309 -17.46 -42.69 2.04
N ILE A 310 -16.14 -42.51 2.11
CA ILE A 310 -15.23 -42.83 1.01
C ILE A 310 -15.23 -44.34 0.76
N ASN A 311 -15.10 -45.17 1.81
CA ASN A 311 -15.11 -46.63 1.70
C ASN A 311 -16.47 -47.19 1.25
N CYS A 312 -17.59 -46.60 1.65
CA CYS A 312 -18.93 -46.99 1.21
C CYS A 312 -19.11 -46.84 -0.31
N ARG A 313 -18.51 -45.81 -0.92
CA ARG A 313 -18.53 -45.64 -2.38
C ARG A 313 -17.78 -46.75 -3.13
N PHE A 314 -16.70 -47.27 -2.54
CA PHE A 314 -16.01 -48.45 -3.05
C PHE A 314 -16.84 -49.72 -2.81
N GLY A 315 -17.47 -49.88 -1.64
CA GLY A 315 -18.27 -51.06 -1.29
C GLY A 315 -19.47 -51.31 -2.20
N THR A 316 -20.11 -50.27 -2.75
CA THR A 316 -21.28 -50.42 -3.64
C THR A 316 -20.93 -50.85 -5.08
N THR A 317 -19.65 -50.76 -5.48
CA THR A 317 -19.21 -51.03 -6.86
C THR A 317 -18.33 -52.28 -7.00
N VAL A 318 -17.84 -52.84 -5.89
CA VAL A 318 -17.04 -54.08 -5.88
C VAL A 318 -17.93 -55.33 -5.85
N ASN A 319 -18.99 -55.32 -6.66
CA ASN A 319 -19.82 -56.51 -6.90
C ASN A 319 -19.37 -57.18 -8.20
N PHE A 320 -18.27 -57.94 -8.14
CA PHE A 320 -18.08 -59.01 -9.11
C PHE A 320 -19.13 -60.08 -8.77
N SER A 321 -20.27 -60.06 -9.47
CA SER A 321 -21.32 -61.06 -9.27
C SER A 321 -20.75 -62.47 -9.45
N GLY A 322 -20.40 -63.12 -8.35
CA GLY A 322 -20.01 -64.54 -8.29
C GLY A 322 -18.52 -64.90 -8.24
N SER A 323 -17.59 -64.00 -7.89
CA SER A 323 -16.14 -64.27 -8.04
C SER A 323 -15.36 -64.40 -6.72
N VAL A 324 -14.64 -65.52 -6.52
CA VAL A 324 -13.74 -65.85 -5.39
C VAL A 324 -12.35 -65.17 -5.55
N TRP A 325 -12.24 -64.13 -6.38
CA TRP A 325 -10.97 -63.58 -6.84
C TRP A 325 -10.70 -62.16 -6.31
N SER A 326 -9.43 -61.80 -6.16
CA SER A 326 -9.00 -60.46 -5.75
C SER A 326 -9.35 -59.39 -6.79
N VAL A 327 -9.33 -58.11 -6.38
CA VAL A 327 -9.59 -56.93 -7.24
C VAL A 327 -8.69 -56.95 -8.50
N PHE A 328 -9.23 -56.53 -9.65
CA PHE A 328 -8.57 -56.58 -10.96
C PHE A 328 -7.29 -55.73 -11.09
N HIS A 329 -7.11 -54.69 -10.26
CA HIS A 329 -5.91 -53.84 -10.27
C HIS A 329 -5.05 -54.05 -9.01
N ALA A 330 -3.73 -53.86 -9.15
CA ALA A 330 -2.77 -53.93 -8.04
C ALA A 330 -2.73 -52.66 -7.16
N GLY A 331 -3.58 -51.67 -7.44
CA GLY A 331 -3.67 -50.40 -6.71
C GLY A 331 -3.90 -49.20 -7.65
N VAL A 332 -3.98 -47.99 -7.09
CA VAL A 332 -4.04 -46.74 -7.84
C VAL A 332 -2.76 -45.94 -7.62
N ILE A 333 -2.14 -45.45 -8.70
CA ILE A 333 -1.00 -44.53 -8.60
C ILE A 333 -1.53 -43.12 -8.26
N GLY A 334 -1.20 -42.62 -7.08
CA GLY A 334 -1.62 -41.29 -6.61
C GLY A 334 -3.12 -41.20 -6.32
N LYS A 335 -3.73 -40.05 -6.66
CA LYS A 335 -5.17 -39.77 -6.43
C LYS A 335 -6.04 -39.91 -7.68
N GLY A 336 -5.50 -40.43 -8.78
CA GLY A 336 -6.22 -40.50 -10.06
C GLY A 336 -6.38 -39.14 -10.76
N LEU A 337 -7.48 -38.96 -11.50
CA LEU A 337 -7.77 -37.75 -12.28
C LEU A 337 -7.74 -36.51 -11.37
N LYS A 338 -6.83 -35.57 -11.65
CA LYS A 338 -6.76 -34.29 -10.94
C LYS A 338 -8.07 -33.53 -11.17
N VAL A 339 -8.76 -33.19 -10.08
CA VAL A 339 -9.94 -32.31 -10.12
C VAL A 339 -9.48 -30.99 -10.73
N ARG A 340 -10.00 -30.66 -11.92
CA ARG A 340 -9.78 -29.35 -12.52
C ARG A 340 -10.53 -28.33 -11.68
N THR A 341 -9.85 -27.69 -10.74
CA THR A 341 -10.30 -26.40 -10.22
C THR A 341 -10.35 -25.46 -11.42
N ALA A 342 -11.55 -25.01 -11.80
CA ALA A 342 -11.70 -24.01 -12.83
C ALA A 342 -10.89 -22.78 -12.39
N THR A 343 -9.75 -22.55 -13.03
CA THR A 343 -8.98 -21.32 -12.87
C THR A 343 -9.90 -20.22 -13.38
N GLN A 344 -10.52 -19.46 -12.48
CA GLN A 344 -11.20 -18.24 -12.90
C GLN A 344 -10.12 -17.37 -13.53
N LEU A 345 -10.21 -17.16 -14.85
CA LEU A 345 -9.31 -16.23 -15.49
C LEU A 345 -9.57 -14.85 -14.85
N PRO A 346 -8.55 -14.22 -14.26
CA PRO A 346 -8.71 -12.89 -13.70
C PRO A 346 -9.09 -11.92 -14.81
N ASP A 347 -9.94 -10.95 -14.50
CA ASP A 347 -10.30 -9.88 -15.44
C ASP A 347 -9.02 -9.11 -15.83
N PRO A 348 -8.61 -9.14 -17.11
CA PRO A 348 -7.36 -8.51 -17.54
C PRO A 348 -7.35 -7.00 -17.28
N SER A 349 -8.51 -6.34 -17.34
CA SER A 349 -8.62 -4.90 -17.12
C SER A 349 -8.37 -4.52 -15.66
N GLY A 350 -8.94 -5.30 -14.72
CA GLY A 350 -8.71 -5.15 -13.29
C GLY A 350 -7.26 -5.40 -12.89
N VAL A 351 -6.61 -6.41 -13.48
CA VAL A 351 -5.18 -6.72 -13.24
C VAL A 351 -4.28 -5.56 -13.66
N ILE A 352 -4.51 -4.98 -14.85
CA ILE A 352 -3.75 -3.83 -15.33
C ILE A 352 -3.94 -2.65 -14.38
N GLN A 353 -5.17 -2.36 -13.99
CA GLN A 353 -5.49 -1.23 -13.11
C GLN A 353 -4.88 -1.39 -11.70
N ASN A 354 -4.90 -2.60 -11.14
CA ASN A 354 -4.28 -2.90 -9.85
C ASN A 354 -2.76 -2.77 -9.93
N SER A 355 -2.16 -3.28 -11.01
CA SER A 355 -0.71 -3.16 -11.24
C SER A 355 -0.29 -1.69 -11.38
N GLN A 356 -1.04 -0.89 -12.14
CA GLN A 356 -0.81 0.56 -12.24
C GLN A 356 -0.95 1.27 -10.90
N THR A 357 -1.96 0.89 -10.09
CA THR A 357 -2.16 1.47 -8.75
C THR A 357 -0.99 1.14 -7.82
N LEU A 358 -0.51 -0.11 -7.83
CA LEU A 358 0.66 -0.53 -7.06
C LEU A 358 1.90 0.27 -7.49
N LEU A 359 2.16 0.37 -8.78
CA LEU A 359 3.31 1.12 -9.32
C LEU A 359 3.23 2.60 -8.96
N ALA A 360 2.05 3.21 -9.06
CA ALA A 360 1.84 4.61 -8.68
C ALA A 360 2.19 4.84 -7.19
N VAL A 361 1.77 3.94 -6.29
CA VAL A 361 2.11 4.02 -4.86
C VAL A 361 3.62 3.87 -4.64
N VAL A 362 4.24 2.88 -5.27
CA VAL A 362 5.69 2.63 -5.13
C VAL A 362 6.48 3.84 -5.65
N VAL A 363 6.15 4.36 -6.83
CA VAL A 363 6.78 5.56 -7.40
C VAL A 363 6.56 6.77 -6.49
N GLN A 364 5.35 6.99 -5.99
CA GLN A 364 5.07 8.09 -5.06
C GLN A 364 5.90 7.98 -3.77
N CYS A 365 6.05 6.77 -3.22
CA CYS A 365 6.89 6.53 -2.05
C CYS A 365 8.37 6.79 -2.35
N CYS A 366 8.85 6.43 -3.54
CA CYS A 366 10.24 6.63 -3.94
C CYS A 366 10.57 8.07 -4.39
N SER A 367 9.60 8.85 -4.87
CA SER A 367 9.77 10.24 -5.31
C SER A 367 9.49 11.27 -4.21
N SER A 368 8.88 10.86 -3.09
CA SER A 368 8.59 11.75 -1.96
C SER A 368 9.89 12.18 -1.26
N SER A 369 10.46 13.31 -1.70
CA SER A 369 11.50 14.00 -0.95
C SER A 369 10.89 14.42 0.40
N GLY A 370 11.48 13.94 1.50
CA GLY A 370 10.92 14.06 2.84
C GLY A 370 10.43 15.48 3.17
N LEU A 371 9.38 15.58 3.97
CA LEU A 371 8.69 16.80 4.43
C LEU A 371 9.62 17.89 5.05
N ASN A 372 10.92 17.65 5.16
CA ASN A 372 11.93 18.57 5.69
C ASN A 372 12.76 19.31 4.60
N GLY A 373 12.44 19.15 3.32
CA GLY A 373 13.19 19.76 2.21
C GLY A 373 12.85 21.21 1.85
N SER A 374 11.94 21.89 2.55
CA SER A 374 11.54 23.27 2.20
C SER A 374 11.42 24.18 3.41
N ILE A 375 12.55 24.44 4.08
CA ILE A 375 12.75 25.66 4.88
C ILE A 375 13.76 26.60 4.20
N ASN A 376 14.61 26.09 3.30
CA ASN A 376 15.51 26.91 2.50
C ASN A 376 15.11 26.80 1.03
N GLY A 377 14.39 27.82 0.55
CA GLY A 377 13.90 27.92 -0.80
C GLY A 377 15.01 27.87 -1.85
N SER A 378 14.76 27.12 -2.92
CA SER A 378 15.17 27.40 -4.31
C SER A 378 14.95 26.15 -5.18
N ARG A 379 13.70 25.86 -5.51
CA ARG A 379 13.41 25.27 -6.81
C ARG A 379 12.21 26.04 -7.40
N PRO A 380 12.41 26.88 -8.43
CA PRO A 380 11.28 27.43 -9.15
C PRO A 380 10.49 26.26 -9.75
N PRO A 381 9.15 26.38 -9.89
CA PRO A 381 8.37 25.43 -10.65
C PRO A 381 8.85 25.52 -12.10
N SER A 382 9.68 24.59 -12.54
CA SER A 382 10.00 24.46 -13.95
C SER A 382 8.79 23.83 -14.64
N ASP A 383 8.22 24.56 -15.60
CA ASP A 383 7.09 24.24 -16.49
C ASP A 383 7.34 23.03 -17.41
N THR A 384 7.74 21.89 -16.86
CA THR A 384 7.86 20.63 -17.60
C THR A 384 7.09 19.55 -16.85
N ASP A 385 6.12 18.94 -17.53
CA ASP A 385 5.32 17.76 -17.14
C ASP A 385 6.19 16.50 -16.81
N GLU A 386 7.49 16.65 -16.60
CA GLU A 386 8.37 15.52 -16.28
C GLU A 386 8.19 15.08 -14.82
N PRO A 387 7.92 13.78 -14.59
CA PRO A 387 7.72 13.24 -13.25
C PRO A 387 8.98 13.41 -12.39
N ALA A 388 8.78 13.67 -11.10
CA ALA A 388 9.88 13.84 -10.15
C ALA A 388 10.81 12.61 -10.14
N PRO A 389 12.14 12.81 -10.14
CA PRO A 389 13.10 11.71 -10.20
C PRO A 389 12.96 10.76 -9.00
N ILE A 390 13.11 9.47 -9.27
CA ILE A 390 13.03 8.41 -8.25
C ILE A 390 14.30 8.44 -7.39
N ASN A 391 14.15 8.44 -6.06
CA ASN A 391 15.28 8.38 -5.15
C ASN A 391 16.03 7.04 -5.25
N ALA A 392 17.34 7.11 -5.45
CA ALA A 392 18.22 5.94 -5.59
C ALA A 392 18.19 4.99 -4.37
N GLU A 393 18.14 5.52 -3.14
CA GLU A 393 18.08 4.70 -1.92
C GLU A 393 16.73 3.98 -1.79
N ALA A 394 15.64 4.64 -2.17
CA ALA A 394 14.31 4.03 -2.18
C ALA A 394 14.23 2.91 -3.23
N ALA A 395 14.72 3.17 -4.45
CA ALA A 395 14.77 2.17 -5.51
C ALA A 395 15.70 0.99 -5.16
N LYS A 396 16.80 1.24 -4.43
CA LYS A 396 17.67 0.18 -3.91
C LYS A 396 16.94 -0.75 -2.94
N VAL A 397 16.04 -0.24 -2.11
CA VAL A 397 15.24 -1.08 -1.19
C VAL A 397 14.33 -2.00 -1.99
N VAL A 398 13.66 -1.47 -3.02
CA VAL A 398 12.83 -2.27 -3.93
C VAL A 398 13.66 -3.35 -4.62
N ALA A 399 14.85 -2.99 -5.13
CA ALA A 399 15.79 -3.90 -5.77
C ALA A 399 16.21 -5.06 -4.87
N VAL A 400 16.69 -4.76 -3.66
CA VAL A 400 17.13 -5.78 -2.70
C VAL A 400 15.96 -6.69 -2.30
N THR A 401 14.80 -6.12 -2.00
CA THR A 401 13.61 -6.89 -1.64
C THR A 401 13.19 -7.82 -2.78
N LEU A 402 13.26 -7.37 -4.04
CA LEU A 402 12.94 -8.19 -5.21
C LEU A 402 13.92 -9.37 -5.34
N VAL A 403 15.22 -9.13 -5.14
CA VAL A 403 16.24 -10.20 -5.16
C VAL A 403 16.02 -11.22 -4.04
N GLU A 404 15.74 -10.76 -2.82
CA GLU A 404 15.47 -11.63 -1.67
C GLU A 404 14.24 -12.53 -1.88
N ASN A 405 13.21 -12.02 -2.55
CA ASN A 405 11.99 -12.79 -2.83
C ASN A 405 12.11 -13.72 -4.05
N VAL A 406 12.93 -13.36 -5.05
CA VAL A 406 13.07 -14.13 -6.30
C VAL A 406 14.20 -15.16 -6.25
N CYS A 407 15.33 -14.82 -5.61
CA CYS A 407 16.51 -15.67 -5.54
C CYS A 407 17.30 -15.44 -4.23
N PRO A 408 16.81 -15.93 -3.08
CA PRO A 408 17.40 -15.69 -1.76
C PRO A 408 18.84 -16.23 -1.63
N ASP A 409 19.17 -17.33 -2.33
CA ASP A 409 20.48 -17.99 -2.29
C ASP A 409 21.64 -17.09 -2.76
N VAL A 410 21.34 -15.98 -3.44
CA VAL A 410 22.32 -15.09 -4.09
C VAL A 410 22.09 -13.63 -3.71
N ALA A 411 21.39 -13.35 -2.61
CA ALA A 411 21.14 -11.98 -2.14
C ALA A 411 22.44 -11.18 -1.92
N ASN A 412 23.56 -11.86 -1.65
CA ASN A 412 24.91 -11.28 -1.55
C ASN A 412 25.86 -11.74 -2.68
N GLY A 413 25.31 -12.09 -3.84
CA GLY A 413 26.09 -12.58 -4.97
C GLY A 413 27.03 -11.53 -5.56
N GLU A 414 28.06 -12.00 -6.24
CA GLU A 414 28.99 -11.13 -6.95
C GLU A 414 28.28 -10.31 -8.03
N LEU A 415 28.64 -9.02 -8.12
CA LEU A 415 28.17 -8.12 -9.18
C LEU A 415 28.87 -8.38 -10.51
N SER A 416 30.03 -9.07 -10.50
CA SER A 416 30.75 -9.49 -11.70
C SER A 416 29.94 -10.50 -12.50
N TRP A 417 29.89 -10.28 -13.80
CA TRP A 417 29.22 -11.19 -14.73
C TRP A 417 30.20 -12.29 -15.16
N PRO A 418 29.88 -13.57 -14.95
CA PRO A 418 30.74 -14.68 -15.33
C PRO A 418 30.68 -14.92 -16.86
N PRO A 419 31.60 -15.74 -17.40
CA PRO A 419 31.48 -16.24 -18.78
C PRO A 419 30.15 -16.99 -19.01
N GLU A 420 29.66 -17.00 -20.26
CA GLU A 420 28.42 -17.69 -20.64
C GLU A 420 28.42 -19.16 -20.20
N GLU A 421 29.55 -19.87 -20.35
CA GLU A 421 29.64 -21.28 -20.02
C GLU A 421 29.37 -21.57 -18.54
N HIS A 422 29.60 -20.59 -17.66
CA HIS A 422 29.32 -20.72 -16.23
C HIS A 422 27.82 -20.85 -15.94
N ALA A 423 26.95 -20.28 -16.79
CA ALA A 423 25.50 -20.39 -16.64
C ALA A 423 25.02 -21.85 -16.68
N ARG A 424 25.79 -22.76 -17.30
CA ARG A 424 25.52 -24.20 -17.28
C ARG A 424 25.57 -24.83 -15.88
N THR A 425 26.26 -24.19 -14.93
CA THR A 425 26.34 -24.66 -13.54
C THR A 425 25.23 -24.12 -12.65
N THR A 426 24.51 -23.08 -13.10
CA THR A 426 23.46 -22.41 -12.33
C THR A 426 22.06 -22.58 -12.89
N VAL A 427 21.89 -23.54 -13.81
CA VAL A 427 20.65 -23.76 -14.59
C VAL A 427 19.40 -23.85 -13.72
N GLU A 428 19.44 -24.60 -12.61
CA GLU A 428 18.25 -24.77 -11.75
C GLU A 428 17.78 -23.44 -11.14
N ARG A 429 18.73 -22.64 -10.64
CA ARG A 429 18.45 -21.31 -10.10
C ARG A 429 17.90 -20.38 -11.18
N ASP A 430 18.51 -20.41 -12.35
CA ASP A 430 18.13 -19.51 -13.45
C ASP A 430 16.73 -19.89 -13.98
N ILE A 431 16.40 -21.19 -14.07
CA ILE A 431 15.04 -21.70 -14.34
C ILE A 431 14.05 -21.27 -13.26
N HIS A 432 14.44 -21.33 -11.98
CA HIS A 432 13.59 -20.85 -10.88
C HIS A 432 13.26 -19.37 -11.03
N ILE A 433 14.28 -18.53 -11.29
CA ILE A 433 14.10 -17.09 -11.56
C ILE A 433 13.11 -16.89 -12.71
N ARG A 434 13.31 -17.55 -13.85
CA ARG A 434 12.40 -17.46 -15.00
C ARG A 434 10.96 -17.83 -14.61
N ARG A 435 10.77 -18.95 -13.90
CA ARG A 435 9.44 -19.37 -13.45
C ARG A 435 8.79 -18.35 -12.52
N CYS A 436 9.56 -17.67 -11.68
CA CYS A 436 9.05 -16.58 -10.84
C CYS A 436 8.48 -15.43 -11.70
N PHE A 437 9.15 -15.05 -12.80
CA PHE A 437 8.64 -14.05 -13.75
C PHE A 437 7.42 -14.53 -14.54
N GLU A 438 7.34 -15.82 -14.88
CA GLU A 438 6.14 -16.40 -15.50
C GLU A 438 4.94 -16.42 -14.54
N THR A 439 5.18 -16.74 -13.26
CA THR A 439 4.12 -16.79 -12.24
C THR A 439 3.72 -15.41 -11.72
N HIS A 440 4.60 -14.41 -11.75
CA HIS A 440 4.35 -13.07 -11.23
C HIS A 440 4.70 -11.99 -12.26
N PRO A 441 3.79 -11.66 -13.19
CA PRO A 441 4.03 -10.67 -14.25
C PRO A 441 4.41 -9.27 -13.73
N VAL A 442 3.98 -8.93 -12.50
CA VAL A 442 4.29 -7.66 -11.81
C VAL A 442 5.78 -7.42 -11.58
N LEU A 443 6.62 -8.47 -11.64
CA LEU A 443 8.06 -8.35 -11.51
C LEU A 443 8.69 -7.49 -12.62
N PHE A 444 8.17 -7.52 -13.85
CA PHE A 444 8.69 -6.69 -14.94
C PHE A 444 8.47 -5.19 -14.68
N PRO A 445 7.23 -4.71 -14.37
CA PRO A 445 7.04 -3.32 -13.99
C PRO A 445 7.80 -2.88 -12.73
N LEU A 446 7.97 -3.75 -11.73
CA LEU A 446 8.78 -3.43 -10.56
C LEU A 446 10.26 -3.25 -10.94
N LEU A 447 10.80 -4.07 -11.84
CA LEU A 447 12.16 -3.87 -12.38
C LEU A 447 12.31 -2.54 -13.12
N GLN A 448 11.28 -2.09 -13.87
CA GLN A 448 11.30 -0.77 -14.53
C GLN A 448 11.38 0.37 -13.51
N VAL A 449 10.65 0.28 -12.39
CA VAL A 449 10.76 1.25 -11.29
C VAL A 449 12.18 1.28 -10.72
N VAL A 450 12.80 0.11 -10.56
CA VAL A 450 14.21 0.00 -10.13
C VAL A 450 15.17 0.59 -11.16
N ALA A 451 14.93 0.38 -12.45
CA ALA A 451 15.74 0.90 -13.55
C ALA A 451 15.71 2.45 -13.59
N ALA A 452 14.55 3.05 -13.33
CA ALA A 452 14.41 4.50 -13.25
C ALA A 452 15.17 5.11 -12.05
N GLY A 453 15.30 4.41 -10.93
CA GLY A 453 16.04 4.84 -9.73
C GLY A 453 17.53 4.51 -9.77
N ARG A 454 18.28 5.00 -10.76
CA ARG A 454 19.71 4.73 -10.94
C ARG A 454 20.53 5.07 -9.68
N PRO A 455 21.52 4.25 -9.25
CA PRO A 455 22.03 3.01 -9.87
C PRO A 455 21.39 1.72 -9.32
N ALA A 456 20.15 1.75 -8.82
CA ALA A 456 19.56 0.63 -8.08
C ALA A 456 19.52 -0.71 -8.85
N LEU A 457 19.38 -0.68 -10.17
CA LEU A 457 19.34 -1.88 -11.01
C LEU A 457 20.62 -2.74 -10.92
N CYS A 458 21.76 -2.15 -10.54
CA CYS A 458 22.99 -2.91 -10.26
C CYS A 458 22.78 -3.99 -9.19
N TYR A 459 21.95 -3.72 -8.18
CA TYR A 459 21.67 -4.68 -7.11
C TYR A 459 20.79 -5.85 -7.58
N CYS A 460 20.06 -5.71 -8.70
CA CYS A 460 19.29 -6.78 -9.33
C CYS A 460 20.13 -7.67 -10.29
N SER A 461 21.46 -7.51 -10.34
CA SER A 461 22.34 -8.20 -11.30
C SER A 461 22.11 -9.72 -11.36
N ALA A 462 21.90 -10.38 -10.21
CA ALA A 462 21.67 -11.81 -10.16
C ALA A 462 20.38 -12.25 -10.87
N VAL A 463 19.32 -11.46 -10.74
CA VAL A 463 18.02 -11.70 -11.39
C VAL A 463 18.13 -11.49 -12.90
N LEU A 464 18.75 -10.37 -13.32
CA LEU A 464 18.94 -10.04 -14.74
C LEU A 464 19.77 -11.12 -15.45
N ARG A 465 20.86 -11.56 -14.82
CA ARG A 465 21.74 -12.61 -15.33
C ARG A 465 21.02 -13.95 -15.42
N GLY A 466 20.28 -14.34 -14.39
CA GLY A 466 19.50 -15.60 -14.41
C GLY A 466 18.44 -15.60 -15.51
N LEU A 467 17.70 -14.50 -15.65
CA LEU A 467 16.71 -14.38 -16.71
C LEU A 467 17.37 -14.42 -18.10
N LEU A 468 18.46 -13.68 -18.32
CA LEU A 468 19.17 -13.69 -19.59
C LEU A 468 19.73 -15.08 -19.95
N ALA A 469 20.27 -15.81 -18.98
CA ALA A 469 20.79 -17.17 -19.17
C ALA A 469 19.69 -18.13 -19.65
N THR A 470 18.49 -18.06 -19.06
CA THR A 470 17.36 -18.89 -19.50
C THR A 470 16.84 -18.52 -20.88
N LEU A 471 16.84 -17.22 -21.23
CA LEU A 471 16.46 -16.76 -22.56
C LEU A 471 17.48 -17.21 -23.61
N LEU A 472 18.78 -17.08 -23.35
CA LEU A 472 19.85 -17.60 -24.23
C LEU A 472 19.69 -19.09 -24.49
N SER A 473 19.42 -19.87 -23.44
CA SER A 473 19.21 -21.33 -23.53
C SER A 473 17.93 -21.67 -24.30
N HIS A 474 16.85 -20.91 -24.10
CA HIS A 474 15.60 -21.10 -24.84
C HIS A 474 15.78 -20.84 -26.33
N TRP A 475 16.39 -19.72 -26.70
CA TRP A 475 16.59 -19.34 -28.10
C TRP A 475 17.59 -20.25 -28.82
N GLU A 476 18.54 -20.85 -28.10
CA GLU A 476 19.42 -21.90 -28.64
C GLU A 476 18.68 -23.18 -29.01
N ALA A 477 17.75 -23.59 -28.13
CA ALA A 477 17.00 -24.83 -28.29
C ALA A 477 15.70 -24.66 -29.10
N SER A 478 15.34 -23.43 -29.47
CA SER A 478 14.11 -23.14 -30.21
C SER A 478 14.21 -23.66 -31.65
N ARG A 479 13.15 -24.36 -32.06
CA ARG A 479 12.99 -24.87 -33.43
C ARG A 479 11.96 -24.08 -34.23
N GLU A 480 11.45 -23.00 -33.65
CA GLU A 480 10.49 -22.12 -34.31
C GLU A 480 11.17 -21.31 -35.43
N MET A 481 10.38 -20.87 -36.40
CA MET A 481 10.90 -20.10 -37.54
C MET A 481 11.09 -18.64 -37.17
N LEU A 482 10.17 -18.07 -36.40
CA LEU A 482 10.18 -16.68 -35.98
C LEU A 482 10.16 -16.56 -34.46
N SER A 483 10.74 -15.49 -33.93
CA SER A 483 10.70 -15.19 -32.49
C SER A 483 9.28 -14.97 -31.96
N THR A 484 8.35 -14.54 -32.82
CA THR A 484 6.94 -14.28 -32.51
C THR A 484 6.16 -15.55 -32.13
N ASP A 485 6.64 -16.73 -32.54
CA ASP A 485 6.01 -18.02 -32.24
C ASP A 485 6.15 -18.39 -30.76
N SER A 486 7.07 -17.73 -30.04
CA SER A 486 7.28 -17.83 -28.59
C SER A 486 7.02 -16.48 -27.89
N PRO A 487 5.74 -16.05 -27.76
CA PRO A 487 5.38 -14.67 -27.41
C PRO A 487 5.91 -14.24 -26.03
N TRP A 488 5.86 -15.12 -25.02
CA TRP A 488 6.37 -14.79 -23.69
C TRP A 488 7.89 -14.56 -23.68
N HIS A 489 8.66 -15.44 -24.34
CA HIS A 489 10.12 -15.33 -24.39
C HIS A 489 10.57 -14.10 -25.19
N LEU A 490 9.86 -13.78 -26.27
CA LEU A 490 10.07 -12.54 -27.03
C LEU A 490 9.81 -11.31 -26.15
N GLN A 491 8.65 -11.25 -25.50
CA GLN A 491 8.30 -10.13 -24.62
C GLN A 491 9.29 -9.99 -23.46
N ALA A 492 9.66 -11.08 -22.81
CA ALA A 492 10.65 -11.10 -21.73
C ALA A 492 12.03 -10.62 -22.19
N SER A 493 12.47 -11.05 -23.39
CA SER A 493 13.73 -10.59 -23.99
C SER A 493 13.70 -9.09 -24.25
N CYS A 494 12.59 -8.57 -24.78
CA CYS A 494 12.44 -7.14 -25.03
C CYS A 494 12.44 -6.32 -23.74
N LEU A 495 11.62 -6.72 -22.76
CA LEU A 495 11.50 -6.01 -21.48
C LEU A 495 12.81 -6.03 -20.70
N LEU A 496 13.54 -7.15 -20.70
CA LEU A 496 14.82 -7.26 -20.02
C LEU A 496 15.86 -6.29 -20.60
N VAL A 497 16.04 -6.30 -21.92
CA VAL A 497 17.02 -5.43 -22.59
C VAL A 497 16.64 -3.95 -22.47
N SER A 498 15.35 -3.63 -22.66
CA SER A 498 14.82 -2.27 -22.46
C SER A 498 15.08 -1.79 -21.03
N CYS A 499 14.76 -2.60 -20.01
CA CYS A 499 15.01 -2.30 -18.61
C CYS A 499 16.50 -2.09 -18.30
N MET A 500 17.39 -2.90 -18.87
CA MET A 500 18.85 -2.73 -18.73
C MET A 500 19.35 -1.44 -19.39
N GLY A 501 18.73 -1.03 -20.50
CA GLY A 501 18.97 0.25 -21.15
C GLY A 501 18.51 1.44 -20.30
N GLU A 502 17.28 1.42 -19.80
CA GLU A 502 16.71 2.45 -18.91
C GLU A 502 17.55 2.66 -17.65
N GLY A 503 18.06 1.56 -17.07
CA GLY A 503 18.97 1.56 -15.93
C GLY A 503 20.40 2.01 -16.25
N GLN A 504 20.70 2.38 -17.50
CA GLN A 504 22.05 2.71 -17.99
C GLN A 504 23.08 1.62 -17.70
N LEU A 505 22.66 0.35 -17.78
CA LEU A 505 23.60 -0.77 -17.81
C LEU A 505 24.12 -1.01 -19.23
N LEU A 506 23.35 -0.65 -20.25
CA LEU A 506 23.69 -0.79 -21.66
C LEU A 506 23.75 0.57 -22.36
N PRO A 507 24.69 0.77 -23.30
CA PRO A 507 24.72 1.96 -24.15
C PRO A 507 23.51 1.95 -25.10
N PRO A 508 23.08 3.11 -25.62
CA PRO A 508 21.86 3.22 -26.43
C PRO A 508 21.76 2.24 -27.61
N VAL A 509 22.88 2.00 -28.31
CA VAL A 509 22.94 1.07 -29.45
C VAL A 509 22.59 -0.37 -29.05
N LEU A 510 23.08 -0.84 -27.90
CA LEU A 510 22.74 -2.16 -27.35
C LEU A 510 21.35 -2.16 -26.70
N ALA A 511 20.97 -1.06 -26.05
CA ALA A 511 19.66 -0.92 -25.45
C ALA A 511 18.54 -1.02 -26.49
N ASN A 512 18.70 -0.44 -27.69
CA ASN A 512 17.66 -0.42 -28.73
C ASN A 512 17.50 -1.74 -29.49
N VAL A 513 18.37 -2.73 -29.28
CA VAL A 513 18.37 -3.97 -30.07
C VAL A 513 17.07 -4.78 -29.90
N HIS A 514 16.37 -4.59 -28.78
CA HIS A 514 15.08 -5.22 -28.53
C HIS A 514 13.99 -4.87 -29.55
N GLU A 515 14.05 -3.69 -30.19
CA GLU A 515 13.10 -3.29 -31.24
C GLU A 515 13.19 -4.19 -32.47
N ALA A 516 14.36 -4.80 -32.71
CA ALA A 516 14.57 -5.71 -33.83
C ALA A 516 14.05 -7.13 -33.57
N PHE A 517 13.96 -7.57 -32.31
CA PHE A 517 13.66 -8.97 -31.95
C PHE A 517 12.41 -9.56 -32.61
N PRO A 518 11.27 -8.85 -32.74
CA PRO A 518 10.06 -9.42 -33.37
C PRO A 518 10.22 -9.81 -34.84
N HIS A 519 11.25 -9.29 -35.50
CA HIS A 519 11.50 -9.54 -36.92
C HIS A 519 12.61 -10.58 -37.15
N LEU A 520 13.25 -11.07 -36.10
CA LEU A 520 14.43 -11.91 -36.20
C LEU A 520 14.11 -13.40 -36.00
N THR A 521 15.01 -14.24 -36.49
CA THR A 521 15.00 -15.67 -36.17
C THR A 521 15.46 -15.92 -34.74
N PRO A 522 15.04 -17.02 -34.07
CA PRO A 522 15.51 -17.39 -32.73
C PRO A 522 17.04 -17.35 -32.56
N PHE A 523 17.78 -17.85 -33.54
CA PHE A 523 19.24 -17.86 -33.50
C PHE A 523 19.84 -16.44 -33.54
N GLU A 524 19.29 -15.54 -34.35
CA GLU A 524 19.73 -14.15 -34.39
C GLU A 524 19.42 -13.42 -33.08
N VAL A 525 18.27 -13.68 -32.46
CA VAL A 525 17.96 -13.15 -31.11
C VAL A 525 18.99 -13.66 -30.09
N ARG A 526 19.33 -14.95 -30.11
CA ARG A 526 20.39 -15.51 -29.25
C ARG A 526 21.73 -14.78 -29.44
N LEU A 527 22.17 -14.56 -30.68
CA LEU A 527 23.44 -13.88 -30.96
C LEU A 527 23.47 -12.44 -30.39
N LEU A 528 22.36 -11.70 -30.50
CA LEU A 528 22.27 -10.34 -29.98
C LEU A 528 22.23 -10.31 -28.45
N LEU A 529 21.51 -11.24 -27.83
CA LEU A 529 21.52 -11.41 -26.37
C LEU A 529 22.91 -11.85 -25.85
N LEU A 530 23.66 -12.63 -26.63
CA LEU A 530 25.02 -13.01 -26.29
C LEU A 530 25.97 -11.81 -26.35
N ALA A 531 25.80 -10.91 -27.32
CA ALA A 531 26.53 -9.65 -27.37
C ALA A 531 26.23 -8.77 -26.13
N VAL A 532 24.98 -8.74 -25.66
CA VAL A 532 24.59 -8.08 -24.41
C VAL A 532 25.27 -8.74 -23.20
N TRP A 533 25.31 -10.09 -23.13
CA TRP A 533 25.99 -10.82 -22.06
C TRP A 533 27.49 -10.48 -22.01
N GLU A 534 28.17 -10.54 -23.14
CA GLU A 534 29.61 -10.25 -23.23
C GLU A 534 29.91 -8.77 -22.94
N TYR A 535 29.02 -7.85 -23.32
CA TYR A 535 29.13 -6.45 -22.91
C TYR A 535 29.05 -6.32 -21.39
N MET A 536 28.04 -6.93 -20.76
CA MET A 536 27.87 -6.88 -19.30
C MET A 536 29.03 -7.54 -18.56
N ARG A 537 29.62 -8.60 -19.12
CA ARG A 537 30.84 -9.23 -18.62
C ARG A 537 32.04 -8.28 -18.64
N GLY A 538 32.29 -7.62 -19.77
CA GLY A 538 33.37 -6.64 -19.88
C GLY A 538 33.13 -5.36 -19.07
N ASN A 539 31.86 -4.97 -18.93
CA ASN A 539 31.44 -3.68 -18.38
C ASN A 539 30.43 -3.83 -17.22
N GLY A 540 30.78 -4.66 -16.24
CA GLY A 540 29.92 -5.05 -15.12
C GLY A 540 29.12 -3.93 -14.44
N PRO A 541 27.92 -4.23 -13.92
CA PRO A 541 27.01 -3.26 -13.31
C PRO A 541 27.46 -2.88 -11.90
N MET A 542 28.44 -2.00 -11.81
CA MET A 542 28.99 -1.51 -10.55
C MET A 542 28.41 -0.14 -10.22
N PRO A 543 27.85 0.08 -9.01
CA PRO A 543 27.35 1.40 -8.61
C PRO A 543 28.39 2.53 -8.72
N GLN A 544 29.68 2.20 -8.58
CA GLN A 544 30.80 3.14 -8.68
C GLN A 544 30.97 3.77 -10.07
N LYS A 545 30.41 3.16 -11.13
CA LYS A 545 30.46 3.70 -12.49
C LYS A 545 29.46 4.85 -12.72
N PHE A 546 28.59 5.11 -11.76
CA PHE A 546 27.59 6.16 -11.84
C PHE A 546 28.06 7.42 -11.10
N VAL A 547 27.93 8.56 -11.75
CA VAL A 547 28.27 9.87 -11.19
C VAL A 547 26.98 10.66 -10.97
N PHE A 548 26.88 11.32 -9.82
CA PHE A 548 25.73 12.16 -9.50
C PHE A 548 25.78 13.46 -10.32
N SER A 549 24.72 13.73 -11.09
CA SER A 549 24.52 14.98 -11.81
C SER A 549 23.61 15.90 -10.98
N SER A 550 24.17 17.01 -10.47
CA SER A 550 23.42 18.00 -9.69
C SER A 550 22.32 18.69 -10.50
N GLU A 551 22.52 18.88 -11.80
CA GLU A 551 21.56 19.51 -12.71
C GLU A 551 20.27 18.70 -12.85
N LYS A 552 20.41 17.37 -12.94
CA LYS A 552 19.27 16.45 -13.12
C LYS A 552 18.79 15.83 -11.81
N GLY A 553 19.56 15.95 -10.73
CA GLY A 553 19.30 15.28 -9.45
C GLY A 553 19.34 13.76 -9.57
N LEU A 554 20.07 13.23 -10.56
CA LEU A 554 20.07 11.83 -10.93
C LEU A 554 21.50 11.31 -11.09
N PHE A 555 21.68 10.01 -10.86
CA PHE A 555 22.90 9.31 -11.19
C PHE A 555 22.93 8.97 -12.68
N CYS A 556 24.05 9.29 -13.33
CA CYS A 556 24.28 9.01 -14.74
C CYS A 556 25.55 8.20 -14.92
N ARG A 557 25.53 7.21 -15.82
CA ARG A 557 26.72 6.49 -16.26
C ARG A 557 27.30 7.13 -17.52
N ASP A 558 28.61 7.28 -17.54
CA ASP A 558 29.37 7.73 -18.70
C ASP A 558 29.95 6.52 -19.46
N PHE A 559 29.35 6.18 -20.60
CA PHE A 559 29.73 5.03 -21.42
C PHE A 559 31.05 5.23 -22.18
N SER A 560 31.57 6.47 -22.29
CA SER A 560 32.86 6.70 -22.95
C SER A 560 34.03 6.03 -22.22
N ARG A 561 33.83 5.70 -20.94
CA ARG A 561 34.80 5.03 -20.06
C ARG A 561 34.75 3.50 -20.13
N ASP A 562 33.76 2.92 -20.83
CA ASP A 562 33.52 1.48 -20.89
C ASP A 562 34.29 0.76 -22.03
N GLY A 563 35.31 1.44 -22.60
CA GLY A 563 36.18 0.91 -23.64
C GLY A 563 35.54 0.87 -25.03
N ASP A 564 36.13 0.09 -25.95
CA ASP A 564 35.64 -0.01 -27.32
C ASP A 564 34.34 -0.83 -27.41
N VAL A 565 33.23 -0.13 -27.64
CA VAL A 565 31.89 -0.70 -27.81
C VAL A 565 31.72 -1.38 -29.17
N ALA A 566 32.55 -1.05 -30.16
CA ALA A 566 32.41 -1.52 -31.54
C ALA A 566 32.42 -3.05 -31.66
N ARG A 567 33.22 -3.73 -30.82
CA ARG A 567 33.29 -5.20 -30.78
C ARG A 567 31.94 -5.87 -30.48
N TYR A 568 31.08 -5.21 -29.70
CA TYR A 568 29.77 -5.74 -29.33
C TYR A 568 28.67 -5.30 -30.31
N VAL A 569 28.91 -4.25 -31.09
CA VAL A 569 27.97 -3.75 -32.10
C VAL A 569 28.15 -4.48 -33.44
N ALA A 570 29.33 -5.02 -33.73
CA ALA A 570 29.59 -5.76 -34.96
C ALA A 570 28.57 -6.90 -35.25
N PRO A 571 28.16 -7.75 -34.27
CA PRO A 571 27.08 -8.71 -34.47
C PRO A 571 25.74 -8.06 -34.83
N ILE A 572 25.42 -6.90 -34.24
CA ILE A 572 24.20 -6.15 -34.53
C ILE A 572 24.19 -5.70 -35.99
N HIS A 573 25.27 -5.07 -36.45
CA HIS A 573 25.39 -4.64 -37.84
C HIS A 573 25.31 -5.81 -38.83
N SER A 574 25.92 -6.95 -38.50
CA SER A 574 25.84 -8.14 -39.35
C SER A 574 24.40 -8.67 -39.46
N VAL A 575 23.69 -8.77 -38.34
CA VAL A 575 22.28 -9.22 -38.31
C VAL A 575 21.35 -8.22 -39.03
N LEU A 576 21.55 -6.92 -38.84
CA LEU A 576 20.80 -5.87 -39.53
C LEU A 576 21.02 -5.92 -41.03
N HIS A 577 22.28 -6.06 -41.48
CA HIS A 577 22.62 -6.14 -42.89
C HIS A 577 22.05 -7.40 -43.55
N LYS A 578 22.06 -8.54 -42.84
CA LYS A 578 21.46 -9.79 -43.33
C LYS A 578 19.94 -9.68 -43.52
N ASN A 579 19.27 -8.88 -42.69
CA ASN A 579 17.81 -8.68 -42.71
C ASN A 579 17.42 -7.27 -43.19
N ILE A 580 18.21 -6.68 -44.09
CA ILE A 580 18.05 -5.27 -44.51
C ILE A 580 16.69 -5.00 -45.18
N ASP A 581 16.13 -6.02 -45.82
CA ASP A 581 14.81 -6.03 -46.44
C ASP A 581 13.69 -5.74 -45.43
N ARG A 582 13.86 -6.18 -44.17
CA ARG A 582 12.88 -6.00 -43.08
C ARG A 582 13.27 -4.91 -42.09
N LEU A 583 14.55 -4.80 -41.77
CA LEU A 583 15.09 -3.93 -40.71
C LEU A 583 15.75 -2.65 -41.22
N GLY A 584 15.79 -2.41 -42.53
CA GLY A 584 16.46 -1.24 -43.11
C GLY A 584 16.01 0.11 -42.53
N HIS A 585 14.74 0.22 -42.15
CA HIS A 585 14.18 1.42 -41.51
C HIS A 585 14.69 1.68 -40.08
N LEU A 586 15.30 0.69 -39.41
CA LEU A 586 15.88 0.83 -38.07
C LEU A 586 17.40 1.07 -38.08
N CYS A 587 18.09 0.92 -39.23
CA CYS A 587 19.55 1.01 -39.31
C CYS A 587 20.14 2.31 -38.72
N TRP A 588 19.43 3.43 -38.82
CA TRP A 588 19.88 4.72 -38.28
C TRP A 588 19.91 4.75 -36.74
N ARG A 589 19.11 3.91 -36.06
CA ARG A 589 19.06 3.84 -34.58
C ARG A 589 20.27 3.15 -33.95
N PHE A 590 21.07 2.47 -34.78
CA PHE A 590 22.21 1.66 -34.34
C PHE A 590 23.56 2.24 -34.78
N GLN A 591 23.58 3.51 -35.18
CA GLN A 591 24.82 4.24 -35.44
C GLN A 591 25.47 4.65 -34.10
N LEU A 592 26.79 4.45 -34.00
CA LEU A 592 27.60 4.75 -32.81
C LEU A 592 27.75 6.26 -32.57
#